data_AF-A0A0S4KVN7-F1
#
_entry.id   AF-A0A0S4KVN7-F1
#
_cell.length_a   1.000
_cell.length_b   1.000
_cell.length_c   1.000
_cell.angle_alpha   90.00
_cell.angle_beta   90.00
_cell.angle_gamma   90.00
#
_symmetry.space_group_name_H-M   'P 1'
#
loop_
_entity.id
_entity.type
_entity.pdbx_description
1 polymer ?
#
loop_
_entity_poly.entity_id
_entity_poly.type
_entity_poly.pdbx_seq_one_letter_code
_entity_poly.pdbx_strand_id
1 'polypeptide(L)'
;MNACALLVRDRKPLVPSVFERAIDRRQRIILYGAGKIGQRVAAALRWFGHSPAFFWDRCADLLGSERNGIEVLLPDLSTMSLEERADCLVVVTIFSENVAERIRQELLCAGYPNVLSDKTTIGGLLEAECVSRLQAGRFEFQLMRCHICPVVSDVRSRCEIFERHVRDCFVRGVEAQFVPEVVVPSMGVLISNKCTMTCEGCNHLRDHYAPDDHRDLAPDQVIEDLRKLLSAVDLVNKLVLVGGEALLHPRVEEIINQLLRLPKVGILQIITNGTVVPKSRRVFELLASPRVIVEISDYGDHVPEPLRPNVSRFIEHLENHRIQYRRIRTLQWFDFGGFEDRGYTVEEIRRVYRTCCFLSHDLFDGRLYKCSRSAYGTVIGKVPNYPGDYVDIRSLDRQSLRMRLIEFLSLEYVEACRHCNGASAALTMEAGRQIVVVKRGHLRRDGSGLEAAAGV
;
A
#
# COMPACT_ATOMS: atom_id res chain seq x y z
N MET A 1 -10.81 -4.90 -31.34
CA MET A 1 -10.28 -6.07 -30.61
C MET A 1 -9.31 -5.56 -29.55
N ASN A 2 -9.56 -5.87 -28.28
CA ASN A 2 -8.72 -5.39 -27.17
C ASN A 2 -7.32 -6.00 -27.30
N ALA A 3 -6.26 -5.18 -27.35
CA ALA A 3 -4.88 -5.67 -27.55
C ALA A 3 -4.52 -6.77 -26.53
N CYS A 4 -5.07 -6.65 -25.31
CA CYS A 4 -4.96 -7.62 -24.23
C CYS A 4 -5.32 -9.08 -24.63
N ALA A 5 -6.29 -9.26 -25.53
CA ALA A 5 -6.79 -10.57 -25.93
C ALA A 5 -5.84 -11.38 -26.85
N LEU A 6 -4.88 -10.74 -27.52
CA LEU A 6 -4.05 -11.40 -28.55
C LEU A 6 -2.88 -12.23 -28.00
N LEU A 7 -2.41 -12.00 -26.76
CA LEU A 7 -1.27 -12.74 -26.18
C LEU A 7 -1.67 -13.78 -25.12
N VAL A 8 -2.88 -13.69 -24.55
CA VAL A 8 -3.36 -14.62 -23.50
C VAL A 8 -4.14 -15.80 -24.09
N ARG A 9 -4.33 -15.82 -25.42
CA ARG A 9 -5.03 -16.89 -26.16
C ARG A 9 -4.36 -18.26 -26.03
N ASP A 10 -3.04 -18.32 -25.80
CA ASP A 10 -2.28 -19.58 -25.80
C ASP A 10 -1.96 -20.14 -24.40
N ARG A 11 -2.28 -19.44 -23.31
CA ARG A 11 -2.14 -20.01 -21.95
C ARG A 11 -3.43 -20.73 -21.58
N LYS A 12 -3.42 -22.00 -21.16
CA LYS A 12 -4.58 -22.52 -20.40
C LYS A 12 -4.74 -21.69 -19.13
N PRO A 13 -5.96 -21.41 -18.64
CA PRO A 13 -6.13 -20.78 -17.33
C PRO A 13 -5.53 -21.72 -16.29
N LEU A 14 -4.35 -21.38 -15.81
CA LEU A 14 -3.71 -22.08 -14.70
C LEU A 14 -4.43 -21.57 -13.44
N VAL A 15 -5.55 -22.19 -13.09
CA VAL A 15 -5.91 -22.21 -11.67
C VAL A 15 -4.71 -22.87 -10.98
N PRO A 16 -4.12 -22.28 -9.92
CA PRO A 16 -3.00 -22.91 -9.25
C PRO A 16 -3.38 -24.37 -8.96
N SER A 17 -2.56 -25.33 -9.37
CA SER A 17 -2.84 -26.75 -9.13
C SER A 17 -3.07 -27.03 -7.65
N VAL A 18 -2.56 -26.16 -6.76
CA VAL A 18 -2.84 -26.14 -5.32
C VAL A 18 -4.31 -25.83 -5.01
N PHE A 19 -4.92 -24.87 -5.69
CA PHE A 19 -6.31 -24.50 -5.48
C PHE A 19 -7.29 -25.55 -6.01
N GLU A 20 -7.04 -26.13 -7.19
CA GLU A 20 -7.83 -27.27 -7.69
C GLU A 20 -7.67 -28.51 -6.81
N ARG A 21 -6.48 -28.72 -6.21
CA ARG A 21 -6.25 -29.79 -5.23
C ARG A 21 -6.86 -29.49 -3.86
N ALA A 22 -7.03 -28.21 -3.50
CA ALA A 22 -7.53 -27.78 -2.19
C ALA A 22 -9.05 -27.68 -2.13
N ILE A 23 -9.75 -27.57 -3.27
CA ILE A 23 -11.21 -27.52 -3.30
C ILE A 23 -11.76 -28.88 -3.75
N ASP A 24 -12.19 -29.69 -2.78
CA ASP A 24 -13.13 -30.76 -3.05
C ASP A 24 -14.52 -30.14 -3.30
N ARG A 25 -15.19 -30.51 -4.39
CA ARG A 25 -16.55 -30.05 -4.72
C ARG A 25 -17.59 -30.40 -3.65
N ARG A 26 -17.29 -31.36 -2.76
CA ARG A 26 -18.16 -31.74 -1.65
C ARG A 26 -18.03 -30.83 -0.43
N GLN A 27 -16.98 -30.01 -0.35
CA GLN A 27 -16.73 -29.19 0.83
C GLN A 27 -17.62 -27.95 0.88
N ARG A 28 -18.08 -27.60 2.08
CA ARG A 28 -18.73 -26.33 2.37
C ARG A 28 -17.67 -25.24 2.48
N ILE A 29 -17.69 -24.27 1.56
CA ILE A 29 -16.71 -23.18 1.55
C ILE A 29 -17.17 -22.03 2.46
N ILE A 30 -16.35 -21.66 3.42
CA ILE A 30 -16.54 -20.52 4.34
C ILE A 30 -15.47 -19.48 4.03
N LEU A 31 -15.86 -18.21 3.86
CA LEU A 31 -14.91 -17.12 3.66
C LEU A 31 -14.73 -16.32 4.94
N TYR A 32 -13.55 -16.37 5.56
CA TYR A 32 -13.23 -15.54 6.73
C TYR A 32 -12.73 -14.18 6.25
N GLY A 33 -13.56 -13.16 6.38
CA GLY A 33 -13.41 -11.78 5.92
C GLY A 33 -14.41 -11.43 4.82
N ALA A 34 -15.38 -10.55 5.10
CA ALA A 34 -16.39 -10.05 4.17
C ALA A 34 -15.99 -8.72 3.49
N GLY A 35 -14.74 -8.30 3.67
CA GLY A 35 -14.17 -7.12 3.05
C GLY A 35 -14.00 -7.24 1.52
N LYS A 36 -13.28 -6.27 0.93
CA LYS A 36 -13.05 -6.20 -0.53
C LYS A 36 -12.39 -7.46 -1.10
N ILE A 37 -11.43 -8.01 -0.38
CA ILE A 37 -10.71 -9.24 -0.79
C ILE A 37 -11.67 -10.43 -0.75
N GLY A 38 -12.39 -10.61 0.36
CA GLY A 38 -13.40 -11.67 0.50
C GLY A 38 -14.43 -11.67 -0.61
N GLN A 39 -15.00 -10.50 -0.92
CA GLN A 39 -15.94 -10.35 -2.03
C GLN A 39 -15.31 -10.66 -3.39
N ARG A 40 -14.05 -10.31 -3.60
CA ARG A 40 -13.30 -10.61 -4.83
C ARG A 40 -13.06 -12.11 -4.98
N VAL A 41 -12.71 -12.80 -3.89
CA VAL A 41 -12.53 -14.25 -3.81
C VAL A 41 -13.85 -14.98 -4.05
N ALA A 42 -14.95 -14.52 -3.45
CA ALA A 42 -16.28 -15.06 -3.69
C ALA A 42 -16.69 -15.00 -5.17
N ALA A 43 -16.42 -13.87 -5.83
CA ALA A 43 -16.67 -13.72 -7.26
C ALA A 43 -15.82 -14.68 -8.12
N ALA A 44 -14.55 -14.90 -7.73
CA ALA A 44 -13.66 -15.85 -8.40
C ALA A 44 -14.12 -17.30 -8.23
N LEU A 45 -14.50 -17.69 -7.02
CA LEU A 45 -15.08 -19.01 -6.73
C LEU A 45 -16.32 -19.29 -7.59
N ARG A 46 -17.26 -18.34 -7.63
CA ARG A 46 -18.48 -18.46 -8.44
C ARG A 46 -18.20 -18.61 -9.93
N TRP A 47 -17.20 -17.89 -10.45
CA TRP A 47 -16.78 -18.02 -11.85
C TRP A 47 -16.32 -19.45 -12.19
N PHE A 48 -15.65 -20.12 -11.25
CA PHE A 48 -15.22 -21.51 -11.39
C PHE A 48 -16.27 -22.53 -10.91
N GLY A 49 -17.52 -22.11 -10.65
CA GLY A 49 -18.63 -23.00 -10.32
C GLY A 49 -18.72 -23.36 -8.83
N HIS A 50 -18.06 -22.64 -7.94
CA HIS A 50 -18.11 -22.84 -6.49
C HIS A 50 -18.86 -21.70 -5.80
N SER A 51 -19.84 -22.03 -4.95
CA SER A 51 -20.60 -21.04 -4.19
C SER A 51 -20.20 -21.09 -2.72
N PRO A 52 -19.63 -20.00 -2.16
CA PRO A 52 -19.41 -19.91 -0.73
C PRO A 52 -20.74 -19.98 0.02
N ALA A 53 -20.75 -20.66 1.18
CA ALA A 53 -21.95 -20.80 1.99
C ALA A 53 -22.29 -19.50 2.72
N PHE A 54 -21.30 -18.89 3.38
CA PHE A 54 -21.43 -17.62 4.09
C PHE A 54 -20.04 -16.99 4.30
N PHE A 55 -20.04 -15.72 4.71
CA PHE A 55 -18.86 -15.04 5.24
C PHE A 55 -18.85 -15.09 6.77
N TRP A 56 -17.65 -15.22 7.33
CA TRP A 56 -17.37 -14.86 8.72
C TRP A 56 -16.62 -13.54 8.78
N ASP A 57 -17.12 -12.56 9.53
CA ASP A 57 -16.43 -11.29 9.73
C ASP A 57 -16.65 -10.78 11.15
N ARG A 58 -15.56 -10.38 11.82
CA ARG A 58 -15.64 -9.84 13.19
C ARG A 58 -16.39 -8.51 13.25
N CYS A 59 -16.55 -7.85 12.11
CA CYS A 59 -17.31 -6.61 11.96
C CYS A 59 -18.67 -6.85 11.28
N ALA A 60 -19.23 -8.07 11.34
CA ALA A 60 -20.51 -8.39 10.69
C ALA A 60 -21.62 -7.37 11.01
N ASP A 61 -21.71 -6.93 12.27
CA ASP A 61 -22.68 -5.93 12.73
C ASP A 61 -22.57 -4.57 12.00
N LEU A 62 -21.35 -4.21 11.57
CA LEU A 62 -21.08 -2.97 10.83
C LEU A 62 -21.23 -3.14 9.32
N LEU A 63 -21.06 -4.36 8.83
CA LEU A 63 -21.16 -4.67 7.40
C LEU A 63 -22.62 -4.91 7.00
N GLY A 64 -23.49 -5.32 7.92
CA GLY A 64 -24.85 -5.75 7.63
C GLY A 64 -24.90 -7.21 7.22
N SER A 65 -26.11 -7.76 7.10
CA SER A 65 -26.36 -9.21 7.04
C SER A 65 -25.92 -9.90 5.75
N GLU A 66 -25.59 -9.16 4.68
CA GLU A 66 -25.27 -9.76 3.38
C GLU A 66 -24.23 -8.96 2.57
N ARG A 67 -23.44 -9.69 1.77
CA ARG A 67 -22.56 -9.18 0.72
C ARG A 67 -22.66 -10.02 -0.54
N ASN A 68 -23.12 -9.41 -1.64
CA ASN A 68 -23.25 -10.03 -2.96
C ASN A 68 -24.08 -11.34 -2.95
N GLY A 69 -25.20 -11.40 -2.22
CA GLY A 69 -26.01 -12.62 -2.14
C GLY A 69 -25.40 -13.70 -1.22
N ILE A 70 -24.51 -13.34 -0.30
CA ILE A 70 -23.87 -14.25 0.66
C ILE A 70 -24.04 -13.64 2.04
N GLU A 71 -24.57 -14.42 2.96
CA GLU A 71 -24.78 -14.04 4.35
C GLU A 71 -23.45 -13.67 5.03
N VAL A 72 -23.46 -12.67 5.91
CA VAL A 72 -22.32 -12.27 6.74
C VAL A 72 -22.65 -12.54 8.19
N LEU A 73 -21.88 -13.43 8.81
CA LEU A 73 -22.07 -13.89 10.17
C LEU A 73 -20.88 -13.51 11.05
N LEU A 74 -21.12 -13.36 12.35
CA LEU A 74 -20.03 -13.37 13.32
C LEU A 74 -19.35 -14.75 13.32
N PRO A 75 -18.01 -14.83 13.47
CA PRO A 75 -17.33 -16.11 13.59
C PRO A 75 -17.81 -16.87 14.84
N ASP A 76 -18.43 -18.03 14.65
CA ASP A 76 -18.75 -18.99 15.71
C ASP A 76 -18.10 -20.34 15.38
N LEU A 77 -17.02 -20.64 16.10
CA LEU A 77 -16.23 -21.84 15.86
C LEU A 77 -16.83 -23.09 16.50
N SER A 78 -17.92 -22.95 17.27
CA SER A 78 -18.51 -24.00 18.09
C SER A 78 -19.78 -24.62 17.52
N THR A 79 -20.49 -23.92 16.63
CA THR A 79 -21.83 -24.31 16.15
C THR A 79 -21.85 -25.64 15.40
N MET A 80 -20.80 -25.91 14.61
CA MET A 80 -20.72 -27.11 13.76
C MET A 80 -20.13 -28.30 14.52
N SER A 81 -20.59 -29.52 14.25
CA SER A 81 -19.98 -30.75 14.77
C SER A 81 -18.56 -30.96 14.21
N LEU A 82 -17.75 -31.83 14.82
CA LEU A 82 -16.39 -32.11 14.31
C LEU A 82 -16.42 -32.71 12.89
N GLU A 83 -17.44 -33.51 12.57
CA GLU A 83 -17.66 -34.05 11.23
C GLU A 83 -17.98 -32.93 10.23
N GLU A 84 -18.90 -32.02 10.58
CA GLU A 84 -19.23 -30.87 9.72
C GLU A 84 -18.03 -29.96 9.48
N ARG A 85 -17.16 -29.79 10.49
CA ARG A 85 -15.92 -29.00 10.38
C ARG A 85 -14.93 -29.65 9.42
N ALA A 86 -14.83 -30.98 9.40
CA ALA A 86 -13.97 -31.72 8.49
C ALA A 86 -14.40 -31.58 7.01
N ASP A 87 -15.70 -31.40 6.78
CA ASP A 87 -16.29 -31.14 5.46
C ASP A 87 -16.26 -29.65 5.06
N CYS A 88 -15.73 -28.77 5.90
CA CYS A 88 -15.58 -27.36 5.57
C CYS A 88 -14.19 -27.05 4.99
N LEU A 89 -14.15 -26.12 4.04
CA LEU A 89 -12.93 -25.39 3.65
C LEU A 89 -13.07 -23.94 4.09
N VAL A 90 -12.23 -23.48 5.01
CA VAL A 90 -12.20 -22.09 5.45
C VAL A 90 -11.12 -21.33 4.70
N VAL A 91 -11.50 -20.34 3.89
CA VAL A 91 -10.55 -19.46 3.19
C VAL A 91 -10.43 -18.14 3.94
N VAL A 92 -9.26 -17.88 4.51
CA VAL A 92 -8.96 -16.65 5.25
C VAL A 92 -8.53 -15.56 4.27
N THR A 93 -9.40 -14.59 4.05
CA THR A 93 -9.22 -13.54 3.02
C THR A 93 -8.60 -12.25 3.58
N ILE A 94 -7.90 -12.36 4.72
CA ILE A 94 -7.20 -11.26 5.37
C ILE A 94 -5.72 -11.32 4.95
N PHE A 95 -5.25 -10.30 4.24
CA PHE A 95 -3.91 -10.29 3.63
C PHE A 95 -2.82 -9.71 4.56
N SER A 96 -3.08 -9.56 5.86
CA SER A 96 -2.00 -9.43 6.85
C SER A 96 -1.56 -10.82 7.25
N GLU A 97 -0.31 -11.17 7.01
CA GLU A 97 0.20 -12.55 7.15
C GLU A 97 0.15 -13.02 8.61
N ASN A 98 0.55 -12.15 9.55
CA ASN A 98 0.45 -12.42 10.98
C ASN A 98 -1.00 -12.58 11.46
N VAL A 99 -1.95 -11.80 10.90
CA VAL A 99 -3.39 -11.97 11.21
C VAL A 99 -3.90 -13.29 10.68
N ALA A 100 -3.61 -13.56 9.40
CA ALA A 100 -4.10 -14.73 8.69
C ALA A 100 -3.62 -16.00 9.38
N GLU A 101 -2.34 -16.04 9.79
CA GLU A 101 -1.79 -17.19 10.50
C GLU A 101 -2.40 -17.37 11.88
N ARG A 102 -2.62 -16.28 12.64
CA ARG A 102 -3.30 -16.38 13.94
C ARG A 102 -4.72 -16.94 13.79
N ILE A 103 -5.51 -16.43 12.84
CA ILE A 103 -6.87 -16.93 12.56
C ILE A 103 -6.82 -18.39 12.11
N ARG A 104 -5.83 -18.76 11.28
CA ARG A 104 -5.62 -20.14 10.87
C ARG A 104 -5.37 -21.06 12.07
N GLN A 105 -4.51 -20.66 13.00
CA GLN A 105 -4.26 -21.45 14.22
C GLN A 105 -5.51 -21.54 15.11
N GLU A 106 -6.27 -20.45 15.27
CA GLU A 106 -7.56 -20.46 15.98
C GLU A 106 -8.53 -21.50 15.37
N LEU A 107 -8.65 -21.53 14.04
CA LEU A 107 -9.50 -22.47 13.31
C LEU A 107 -9.03 -23.93 13.45
N LEU A 108 -7.72 -24.17 13.32
CA LEU A 108 -7.13 -25.51 13.48
C LEU A 108 -7.35 -26.06 14.89
N CYS A 109 -7.11 -25.24 15.92
CA CYS A 109 -7.39 -25.60 17.32
C CYS A 109 -8.87 -25.86 17.57
N ALA A 110 -9.75 -25.16 16.86
CA ALA A 110 -11.19 -25.41 16.88
C ALA A 110 -11.61 -26.62 16.02
N GLY A 111 -10.69 -27.40 15.45
CA GLY A 111 -11.01 -28.62 14.72
C GLY A 111 -11.49 -28.42 13.29
N TYR A 112 -11.15 -27.29 12.64
CA TYR A 112 -11.30 -27.10 11.19
C TYR A 112 -10.00 -27.53 10.50
N PRO A 113 -9.91 -28.74 9.90
CA PRO A 113 -8.65 -29.24 9.36
C PRO A 113 -8.24 -28.58 8.05
N ASN A 114 -9.21 -28.07 7.27
CA ASN A 114 -8.94 -27.48 5.94
C ASN A 114 -9.04 -25.96 6.00
N VAL A 115 -7.89 -25.30 6.18
CA VAL A 115 -7.79 -23.84 6.24
C VAL A 115 -6.80 -23.32 5.19
N LEU A 116 -7.27 -22.46 4.29
CA LEU A 116 -6.47 -21.79 3.28
C LEU A 116 -6.27 -20.31 3.67
N SER A 117 -5.06 -19.92 4.06
CA SER A 117 -4.70 -18.54 4.42
C SER A 117 -3.54 -17.96 3.61
N ASP A 118 -2.93 -18.75 2.73
CA ASP A 118 -1.79 -18.34 1.92
C ASP A 118 -2.19 -17.33 0.83
N LYS A 119 -1.57 -16.14 0.88
CA LYS A 119 -1.86 -15.05 -0.06
C LYS A 119 -1.48 -15.40 -1.49
N THR A 120 -0.42 -16.20 -1.69
CA THR A 120 0.05 -16.59 -3.03
C THR A 120 -1.01 -17.43 -3.72
N THR A 121 -1.55 -18.43 -3.02
CA THR A 121 -2.61 -19.31 -3.52
C THR A 121 -3.90 -18.53 -3.79
N ILE A 122 -4.32 -17.67 -2.86
CA ILE A 122 -5.51 -16.81 -3.05
C ILE A 122 -5.29 -15.83 -4.22
N GLY A 123 -4.10 -15.23 -4.33
CA GLY A 123 -3.73 -14.35 -5.44
C GLY A 123 -3.78 -15.06 -6.79
N GLY A 124 -3.27 -16.29 -6.86
CA GLY A 124 -3.33 -17.11 -8.06
C GLY A 124 -4.75 -17.45 -8.49
N LEU A 125 -5.69 -17.68 -7.57
CA LEU A 125 -7.12 -17.80 -7.89
C LEU A 125 -7.65 -16.52 -8.57
N LEU A 126 -7.34 -15.36 -8.00
CA LEU A 126 -7.81 -14.07 -8.52
C LEU A 126 -7.26 -13.81 -9.92
N GLU A 127 -5.98 -14.12 -10.14
CA GLU A 127 -5.34 -14.01 -11.45
C GLU A 127 -5.96 -14.98 -12.46
N ALA A 128 -6.14 -16.25 -12.08
CA ALA A 128 -6.72 -17.28 -12.94
C ALA A 128 -8.13 -16.90 -13.42
N GLU A 129 -8.97 -16.33 -12.55
CA GLU A 129 -10.28 -15.83 -12.96
C GLU A 129 -10.16 -14.71 -14.00
N CYS A 130 -9.23 -13.76 -13.80
CA CYS A 130 -9.05 -12.64 -14.73
C CYS A 130 -8.57 -13.13 -16.10
N VAL A 131 -7.60 -14.06 -16.12
CA VAL A 131 -7.11 -14.72 -17.34
C VAL A 131 -8.24 -15.47 -18.05
N SER A 132 -9.01 -16.27 -17.31
CA SER A 132 -10.14 -17.04 -17.85
C SER A 132 -11.23 -16.14 -18.43
N ARG A 133 -11.60 -15.06 -17.75
CA ARG A 133 -12.54 -14.06 -18.28
C ARG A 133 -12.00 -13.40 -19.55
N LEU A 134 -10.71 -13.11 -19.62
CA LEU A 134 -10.09 -12.46 -20.77
C LEU A 134 -10.15 -13.38 -22.00
N GLN A 135 -9.87 -14.67 -21.82
CA GLN A 135 -9.98 -15.69 -22.87
C GLN A 135 -11.42 -15.88 -23.35
N ALA A 136 -12.38 -15.82 -22.43
CA ALA A 136 -13.80 -15.88 -22.77
C ALA A 136 -14.34 -14.57 -23.39
N GLY A 137 -13.51 -13.52 -23.54
CA GLY A 137 -13.95 -12.21 -24.02
C GLY A 137 -14.90 -11.47 -23.06
N ARG A 138 -14.90 -11.86 -21.76
CA ARG A 138 -15.78 -11.31 -20.71
C ARG A 138 -15.02 -10.53 -19.63
N PHE A 139 -13.75 -10.20 -19.87
CA PHE A 139 -12.95 -9.37 -18.95
C PHE A 139 -13.06 -7.90 -19.32
N GLU A 140 -13.42 -7.10 -18.32
CA GLU A 140 -13.42 -5.65 -18.40
C GLU A 140 -12.42 -5.11 -17.37
N PHE A 141 -11.45 -4.32 -17.85
CA PHE A 141 -10.47 -3.68 -16.96
C PHE A 141 -11.11 -2.50 -16.25
N GLN A 142 -11.01 -2.48 -14.92
CA GLN A 142 -11.53 -1.40 -14.09
C GLN A 142 -10.41 -0.83 -13.24
N LEU A 143 -9.85 0.32 -13.63
CA LEU A 143 -8.69 0.90 -12.95
C LEU A 143 -8.88 1.01 -11.43
N MET A 144 -10.02 1.55 -11.00
CA MET A 144 -10.37 1.74 -9.58
C MET A 144 -10.48 0.44 -8.77
N ARG A 145 -10.66 -0.70 -9.44
CA ARG A 145 -10.70 -2.03 -8.82
C ARG A 145 -9.35 -2.74 -8.94
N CYS A 146 -8.70 -2.66 -10.09
CA CYS A 146 -7.47 -3.37 -10.38
C CYS A 146 -6.27 -2.80 -9.60
N HIS A 147 -6.14 -1.47 -9.44
CA HIS A 147 -4.99 -0.88 -8.73
C HIS A 147 -4.90 -1.24 -7.23
N ILE A 148 -6.00 -1.71 -6.63
CA ILE A 148 -6.09 -2.21 -5.24
C ILE A 148 -6.31 -3.71 -5.17
N CYS A 149 -6.24 -4.41 -6.30
CA CYS A 149 -6.25 -5.85 -6.28
C CYS A 149 -5.04 -6.32 -5.45
N PRO A 150 -5.21 -7.28 -4.53
CA PRO A 150 -4.09 -7.76 -3.73
C PRO A 150 -2.90 -8.25 -4.56
N VAL A 151 -3.15 -8.79 -5.75
CA VAL A 151 -2.12 -9.21 -6.73
C VAL A 151 -1.33 -8.03 -7.30
N VAL A 152 -1.97 -6.85 -7.42
CA VAL A 152 -1.34 -5.62 -7.94
C VAL A 152 -0.68 -4.82 -6.82
N SER A 153 -1.30 -4.77 -5.64
CA SER A 153 -0.83 -3.97 -4.51
C SER A 153 0.36 -4.59 -3.78
N ASP A 154 0.54 -5.91 -3.90
CA ASP A 154 1.73 -6.57 -3.38
C ASP A 154 2.92 -6.27 -4.30
N VAL A 155 3.88 -5.51 -3.78
CA VAL A 155 5.09 -5.12 -4.52
C VAL A 155 6.00 -6.30 -4.88
N ARG A 156 5.74 -7.50 -4.35
CA ARG A 156 6.47 -8.73 -4.67
C ARG A 156 5.76 -9.59 -5.71
N SER A 157 4.52 -9.25 -6.03
CA SER A 157 3.71 -9.91 -7.04
C SER A 157 3.59 -9.02 -8.27
N ARG A 158 3.37 -9.62 -9.45
CA ARG A 158 3.13 -8.90 -10.69
C ARG A 158 1.83 -9.38 -11.30
N CYS A 159 0.97 -8.44 -11.69
CA CYS A 159 -0.26 -8.75 -12.43
C CYS A 159 -0.07 -8.35 -13.89
N GLU A 160 0.27 -9.31 -14.76
CA GLU A 160 0.54 -9.05 -16.19
C GLU A 160 -0.61 -8.29 -16.87
N ILE A 161 -1.87 -8.56 -16.49
CA ILE A 161 -3.06 -7.88 -17.02
C ILE A 161 -3.04 -6.38 -16.67
N PHE A 162 -2.71 -6.05 -15.42
CA PHE A 162 -2.64 -4.67 -14.97
C PHE A 162 -1.45 -3.94 -15.59
N GLU A 163 -0.26 -4.53 -15.54
CA GLU A 163 0.95 -3.96 -16.11
C GLU A 163 0.77 -3.68 -17.60
N ARG A 164 0.22 -4.64 -18.34
CA ARG A 164 -0.08 -4.48 -19.76
C ARG A 164 -1.08 -3.38 -20.01
N HIS A 165 -2.20 -3.36 -19.31
CA HIS A 165 -3.22 -2.33 -19.52
C HIS A 165 -2.64 -0.93 -19.28
N VAL A 166 -1.93 -0.78 -18.16
CA VAL A 166 -1.32 0.49 -17.78
C VAL A 166 -0.25 0.93 -18.79
N ARG A 167 0.59 -0.01 -19.26
CA ARG A 167 1.56 0.25 -20.32
C ARG A 167 0.87 0.68 -21.61
N ASP A 168 -0.05 -0.12 -22.12
CA ASP A 168 -0.67 0.06 -23.43
C ASP A 168 -1.57 1.31 -23.47
N CYS A 169 -2.20 1.69 -22.35
CA CYS A 169 -3.12 2.83 -22.29
C CYS A 169 -2.50 4.14 -21.78
N PHE A 170 -1.49 4.09 -20.91
CA PHE A 170 -1.04 5.27 -20.18
C PHE A 170 0.44 5.62 -20.34
N VAL A 171 1.28 4.65 -20.72
CA VAL A 171 2.72 4.89 -20.85
C VAL A 171 3.02 5.49 -22.22
N ARG A 172 3.82 6.56 -22.23
CA ARG A 172 4.30 7.23 -23.43
C ARG A 172 5.73 6.79 -23.75
N GLY A 173 6.06 6.73 -25.04
CA GLY A 173 7.43 6.52 -25.51
C GLY A 173 7.96 5.09 -25.38
N VAL A 174 7.07 4.10 -25.39
CA VAL A 174 7.41 2.67 -25.36
C VAL A 174 6.74 1.99 -26.55
N GLU A 175 7.50 1.20 -27.31
CA GLU A 175 6.98 0.46 -28.47
C GLU A 175 6.00 -0.63 -28.04
N ALA A 176 4.99 -0.91 -28.86
CA ALA A 176 3.91 -1.86 -28.53
C ALA A 176 4.39 -3.29 -28.26
N GLN A 177 5.57 -3.67 -28.75
CA GLN A 177 6.18 -5.00 -28.58
C GLN A 177 7.20 -5.07 -27.42
N PHE A 178 7.46 -3.95 -26.74
CA PHE A 178 8.45 -3.90 -25.67
C PHE A 178 7.96 -4.63 -24.41
N VAL A 179 8.74 -5.63 -23.98
CA VAL A 179 8.54 -6.34 -22.71
C VAL A 179 9.47 -5.72 -21.67
N PRO A 180 8.94 -5.06 -20.62
CA PRO A 180 9.79 -4.42 -19.62
C PRO A 180 10.47 -5.46 -18.73
N GLU A 181 11.78 -5.30 -18.54
CA GLU A 181 12.60 -6.19 -17.71
C GLU A 181 12.65 -5.66 -16.27
N VAL A 182 12.91 -4.37 -16.09
CA VAL A 182 12.98 -3.72 -14.78
C VAL A 182 11.72 -2.90 -14.54
N VAL A 183 10.78 -3.50 -13.82
CA VAL A 183 9.50 -2.89 -13.45
C VAL A 183 9.52 -2.53 -11.96
N VAL A 184 9.15 -1.28 -11.65
CA VAL A 184 8.85 -0.84 -10.27
C VAL A 184 7.33 -0.91 -10.08
N PRO A 185 6.80 -1.85 -9.27
CA PRO A 185 5.35 -2.07 -9.16
C PRO A 185 4.61 -0.87 -8.55
N SER A 186 5.22 -0.25 -7.54
CA SER A 186 4.72 0.97 -6.90
C SER A 186 5.93 1.74 -6.38
N MET A 187 5.91 3.06 -6.58
CA MET A 187 6.95 3.97 -6.13
C MET A 187 6.32 5.22 -5.52
N GLY A 188 6.62 5.56 -4.28
CA GLY A 188 6.25 6.85 -3.71
C GLY A 188 7.24 7.95 -4.09
N VAL A 189 6.74 9.18 -4.20
CA VAL A 189 7.58 10.36 -4.38
C VAL A 189 7.23 11.32 -3.27
N LEU A 190 8.15 11.47 -2.31
CA LEU A 190 7.97 12.32 -1.14
C LEU A 190 8.38 13.75 -1.51
N ILE A 191 7.40 14.65 -1.65
CA ILE A 191 7.68 16.04 -2.10
C ILE A 191 7.78 17.07 -0.97
N SER A 192 7.32 16.70 0.23
CA SER A 192 7.30 17.57 1.41
C SER A 192 7.08 16.76 2.67
N ASN A 193 7.60 17.20 3.81
CA ASN A 193 7.24 16.65 5.13
C ASN A 193 6.15 17.49 5.86
N LYS A 194 5.65 18.57 5.24
CA LYS A 194 4.59 19.41 5.80
C LYS A 194 3.26 18.70 5.76
N CYS A 195 2.49 18.80 6.84
CA CYS A 195 1.11 18.32 6.90
C CYS A 195 0.26 19.28 7.75
N THR A 196 -1.01 19.40 7.37
CA THR A 196 -2.05 20.13 8.11
C THR A 196 -2.49 19.42 9.39
N MET A 197 -2.13 18.16 9.55
CA MET A 197 -2.43 17.31 10.71
C MET A 197 -1.12 16.85 11.35
N THR A 198 -1.16 16.48 12.63
CA THR A 198 -0.03 15.88 13.36
C THR A 198 -0.49 14.58 13.99
N CYS A 199 -0.61 13.54 13.17
CA CYS A 199 -1.11 12.25 13.61
C CYS A 199 -0.03 11.48 14.39
N GLU A 200 -0.39 10.92 15.55
CA GLU A 200 0.41 9.95 16.31
C GLU A 200 0.74 8.73 15.44
N GLY A 201 2.01 8.30 15.42
CA GLY A 201 2.42 7.09 14.70
C GLY A 201 2.31 7.19 13.18
N CYS A 202 2.29 8.40 12.62
CA CYS A 202 2.22 8.61 11.18
C CYS A 202 3.42 7.94 10.48
N ASN A 203 3.18 7.19 9.40
CA ASN A 203 4.27 6.56 8.62
C ASN A 203 5.20 7.59 7.93
N HIS A 204 4.79 8.86 7.84
CA HIS A 204 5.61 9.98 7.38
C HIS A 204 6.27 10.74 8.54
N LEU A 205 6.18 10.22 9.77
CA LEU A 205 6.81 10.73 10.99
C LEU A 205 6.45 12.18 11.33
N ARG A 206 5.25 12.61 10.94
CA ARG A 206 4.81 13.99 11.13
C ARG A 206 4.83 14.42 12.60
N ASP A 207 4.56 13.50 13.52
CA ASP A 207 4.65 13.62 14.97
C ASP A 207 6.09 13.80 15.51
N HIS A 208 7.10 13.82 14.65
CA HIS A 208 8.51 13.99 15.02
C HIS A 208 9.16 15.26 14.47
N TYR A 209 8.39 16.13 13.80
CA TYR A 209 8.87 17.37 13.21
C TYR A 209 8.27 18.59 13.88
N ALA A 210 9.12 19.54 14.24
CA ALA A 210 8.71 20.91 14.53
C ALA A 210 8.51 21.68 13.21
N PRO A 211 7.83 22.84 13.24
CA PRO A 211 7.67 23.68 12.06
C PRO A 211 8.99 24.06 11.37
N ASP A 212 10.07 24.17 12.12
CA ASP A 212 11.40 24.52 11.59
C ASP A 212 12.07 23.37 10.83
N ASP A 213 11.62 22.13 11.05
CA ASP A 213 12.07 20.95 10.29
C ASP A 213 11.33 20.83 8.93
N HIS A 214 10.34 21.68 8.67
CA HIS A 214 9.51 21.59 7.48
C HIS A 214 10.28 21.96 6.21
N ARG A 215 10.23 21.09 5.22
CA ARG A 215 10.90 21.23 3.93
C ARG A 215 9.96 20.83 2.79
N ASP A 216 9.98 21.66 1.75
CA ASP A 216 9.39 21.39 0.45
C ASP A 216 10.54 21.13 -0.55
N LEU A 217 10.43 20.09 -1.38
CA LEU A 217 11.37 19.86 -2.47
C LEU A 217 10.98 20.70 -3.68
N ALA A 218 11.96 21.25 -4.39
CA ALA A 218 11.68 21.99 -5.62
C ALA A 218 11.11 21.04 -6.70
N PRO A 219 10.09 21.44 -7.49
CA PRO A 219 9.58 20.64 -8.60
C PRO A 219 10.68 20.18 -9.56
N ASP A 220 11.58 21.06 -9.98
CA ASP A 220 12.67 20.68 -10.89
C ASP A 220 13.55 19.58 -10.30
N GLN A 221 13.90 19.69 -9.01
CA GLN A 221 14.66 18.67 -8.29
C GLN A 221 13.94 17.31 -8.29
N VAL A 222 12.64 17.32 -7.96
CA VAL A 222 11.80 16.10 -7.94
C VAL A 222 11.74 15.45 -9.33
N ILE A 223 11.58 16.27 -10.37
CA ILE A 223 11.43 15.79 -11.74
C ILE A 223 12.75 15.31 -12.33
N GLU A 224 13.87 15.96 -12.02
CA GLU A 224 15.21 15.52 -12.40
C GLU A 224 15.56 14.17 -11.77
N ASP A 225 15.29 14.01 -10.47
CA ASP A 225 15.46 12.73 -9.77
C ASP A 225 14.64 11.62 -10.42
N LEU A 226 13.36 11.90 -10.73
CA LEU A 226 12.51 10.94 -11.42
C LEU A 226 13.02 10.61 -12.82
N ARG A 227 13.44 11.60 -13.62
CA ARG A 227 14.02 11.36 -14.95
C ARG A 227 15.28 10.50 -14.86
N LYS A 228 16.13 10.74 -13.86
CA LYS A 228 17.33 9.94 -13.60
C LYS A 228 16.98 8.49 -13.31
N LEU A 229 16.02 8.24 -12.41
CA LEU A 229 15.53 6.89 -12.11
C LEU A 229 14.89 6.22 -13.35
N LEU A 230 14.03 6.93 -14.07
CA LEU A 230 13.34 6.43 -15.27
C LEU A 230 14.29 6.15 -16.44
N SER A 231 15.51 6.71 -16.41
CA SER A 231 16.55 6.34 -17.38
C SER A 231 17.08 4.92 -17.17
N ALA A 232 17.00 4.39 -15.94
CA ALA A 232 17.54 3.10 -15.54
C ALA A 232 16.49 1.98 -15.42
N VAL A 233 15.19 2.32 -15.35
CA VAL A 233 14.08 1.35 -15.33
C VAL A 233 13.28 1.38 -16.62
N ASP A 234 12.43 0.37 -16.80
CA ASP A 234 11.63 0.19 -18.02
C ASP A 234 10.19 0.64 -17.82
N LEU A 235 9.65 0.47 -16.61
CA LEU A 235 8.28 0.83 -16.27
C LEU A 235 8.14 1.09 -14.76
N VAL A 236 7.44 2.15 -14.40
CA VAL A 236 6.87 2.35 -13.06
C VAL A 236 5.36 2.21 -13.20
N ASN A 237 4.81 1.09 -12.72
CA ASN A 237 3.37 0.80 -12.87
C ASN A 237 2.51 1.86 -12.19
N LYS A 238 2.87 2.21 -10.95
CA LYS A 238 2.16 3.18 -10.12
C LYS A 238 3.13 4.13 -9.44
N LEU A 239 3.00 5.41 -9.75
CA LEU A 239 3.64 6.47 -9.01
C LEU A 239 2.68 7.01 -7.98
N VAL A 240 3.08 7.08 -6.71
CA VAL A 240 2.27 7.63 -5.63
C VAL A 240 2.85 8.98 -5.25
N LEU A 241 2.12 10.07 -5.52
CA LEU A 241 2.49 11.39 -5.05
C LEU A 241 2.09 11.51 -3.58
N VAL A 242 3.11 11.60 -2.73
CA VAL A 242 2.98 11.59 -1.28
C VAL A 242 3.96 12.59 -0.66
N GLY A 243 3.89 12.69 0.65
CA GLY A 243 4.51 13.69 1.49
C GLY A 243 3.66 13.81 2.76
N GLY A 244 3.95 14.73 3.67
CA GLY A 244 3.05 14.97 4.80
C GLY A 244 1.59 15.15 4.34
N GLU A 245 1.31 16.20 3.58
CA GLU A 245 0.11 16.39 2.77
C GLU A 245 0.53 16.98 1.42
N ALA A 246 0.50 16.17 0.35
CA ALA A 246 1.04 16.57 -0.94
C ALA A 246 0.35 17.81 -1.53
N LEU A 247 -0.96 17.96 -1.32
CA LEU A 247 -1.72 19.10 -1.82
C LEU A 247 -1.39 20.43 -1.11
N LEU A 248 -0.69 20.37 0.03
CA LEU A 248 -0.21 21.56 0.74
C LEU A 248 1.01 22.20 0.06
N HIS A 249 1.71 21.49 -0.82
CA HIS A 249 2.91 21.99 -1.47
C HIS A 249 2.58 23.21 -2.36
N PRO A 250 3.28 24.35 -2.21
CA PRO A 250 2.91 25.62 -2.87
C PRO A 250 2.96 25.54 -4.41
N ARG A 251 3.76 24.62 -4.96
CA ARG A 251 3.88 24.34 -6.40
C ARG A 251 3.36 22.96 -6.79
N VAL A 252 2.35 22.43 -6.08
CA VAL A 252 1.79 21.08 -6.37
C VAL A 252 1.22 20.97 -7.77
N GLU A 253 0.62 22.05 -8.30
CA GLU A 253 0.10 22.09 -9.68
C GLU A 253 1.21 21.80 -10.70
N GLU A 254 2.35 22.46 -10.54
CA GLU A 254 3.53 22.28 -11.39
C GLU A 254 4.02 20.83 -11.33
N ILE A 255 4.14 20.28 -10.11
CA ILE A 255 4.56 18.89 -9.89
C ILE A 255 3.62 17.93 -10.61
N ILE A 256 2.31 17.97 -10.35
CA ILE A 256 1.34 17.05 -10.97
C ILE A 256 1.40 17.16 -12.50
N ASN A 257 1.47 18.39 -13.03
CA ASN A 257 1.56 18.65 -14.46
C ASN A 257 2.82 18.03 -15.09
N GLN A 258 3.97 18.11 -14.42
CA GLN A 258 5.20 17.49 -14.89
C GLN A 258 5.18 15.96 -14.73
N LEU A 259 4.65 15.42 -13.63
CA LEU A 259 4.51 13.97 -13.39
C LEU A 259 3.68 13.28 -14.47
N LEU A 260 2.58 13.91 -14.92
CA LEU A 260 1.72 13.37 -15.97
C LEU A 260 2.38 13.32 -17.36
N ARG A 261 3.51 14.01 -17.53
CA ARG A 261 4.29 14.03 -18.78
C ARG A 261 5.49 13.09 -18.74
N LEU A 262 5.81 12.50 -17.58
CA LEU A 262 6.94 11.59 -17.46
C LEU A 262 6.72 10.34 -18.32
N PRO A 263 7.72 9.92 -19.11
CA PRO A 263 7.66 8.66 -19.85
C PRO A 263 7.76 7.49 -18.86
N LYS A 264 7.40 6.27 -19.31
CA LYS A 264 7.53 5.03 -18.51
C LYS A 264 6.80 5.01 -17.15
N VAL A 265 5.96 6.00 -16.85
CA VAL A 265 5.09 5.98 -15.67
C VAL A 265 3.70 5.60 -16.10
N GLY A 266 3.10 4.64 -15.41
CA GLY A 266 1.78 4.10 -15.67
C GLY A 266 0.63 4.97 -15.15
N ILE A 267 0.27 4.79 -13.88
CA ILE A 267 -0.75 5.60 -13.22
C ILE A 267 -0.13 6.52 -12.15
N LEU A 268 -0.85 7.60 -11.83
CA LEU A 268 -0.51 8.51 -10.74
C LEU A 268 -1.57 8.38 -9.64
N GLN A 269 -1.19 7.86 -8.49
CA GLN A 269 -2.02 7.86 -7.29
C GLN A 269 -1.67 9.08 -6.44
N ILE A 270 -2.67 9.79 -5.92
CA ILE A 270 -2.50 10.88 -4.96
C ILE A 270 -3.19 10.46 -3.68
N ILE A 271 -2.43 10.30 -2.61
CA ILE A 271 -2.96 10.00 -1.28
C ILE A 271 -3.01 11.31 -0.50
N THR A 272 -4.19 11.64 0.04
CA THR A 272 -4.43 12.90 0.75
C THR A 272 -5.31 12.68 1.98
N ASN A 273 -5.15 13.52 3.00
CA ASN A 273 -6.06 13.60 4.13
C ASN A 273 -7.34 14.42 3.81
N GLY A 274 -7.40 15.05 2.64
CA GLY A 274 -8.55 15.84 2.15
C GLY A 274 -8.72 17.21 2.81
N THR A 275 -7.86 17.60 3.76
CA THR A 275 -8.00 18.87 4.48
C THR A 275 -7.52 20.09 3.69
N VAL A 276 -6.88 19.90 2.55
CA VAL A 276 -6.41 20.98 1.66
C VAL A 276 -7.28 21.01 0.41
N VAL A 277 -7.95 22.15 0.19
CA VAL A 277 -8.68 22.41 -1.06
C VAL A 277 -7.78 23.29 -1.95
N PRO A 278 -7.23 22.75 -3.06
CA PRO A 278 -6.43 23.54 -3.99
C PRO A 278 -7.22 24.76 -4.50
N LYS A 279 -6.61 25.95 -4.42
CA LYS A 279 -7.23 27.18 -4.95
C LYS A 279 -7.23 27.21 -6.48
N SER A 280 -6.26 26.56 -7.11
CA SER A 280 -6.13 26.52 -8.56
C SER A 280 -7.07 25.50 -9.16
N ARG A 281 -7.96 25.95 -10.05
CA ARG A 281 -8.82 25.09 -10.87
C ARG A 281 -8.00 24.09 -11.71
N ARG A 282 -6.80 24.49 -12.13
CA ARG A 282 -5.92 23.66 -12.96
C ARG A 282 -5.51 22.37 -12.25
N VAL A 283 -5.41 22.37 -10.92
CA VAL A 283 -5.16 21.15 -10.15
C VAL A 283 -6.25 20.12 -10.40
N PHE A 284 -7.53 20.51 -10.29
CA PHE A 284 -8.66 19.60 -10.53
C PHE A 284 -8.71 19.10 -11.98
N GLU A 285 -8.38 19.95 -12.96
CA GLU A 285 -8.25 19.51 -14.36
C GLU A 285 -7.17 18.44 -14.56
N LEU A 286 -6.03 18.58 -13.87
CA LEU A 286 -4.97 17.57 -13.91
C LEU A 286 -5.39 16.28 -13.21
N LEU A 287 -6.09 16.39 -12.07
CA LEU A 287 -6.64 15.25 -11.32
C LEU A 287 -7.70 14.48 -12.12
N ALA A 288 -8.39 15.13 -13.05
CA ALA A 288 -9.41 14.50 -13.91
C ALA A 288 -8.82 13.62 -15.02
N SER A 289 -7.49 13.56 -15.15
CA SER A 289 -6.80 12.67 -16.08
C SER A 289 -7.20 11.19 -15.83
N PRO A 290 -7.43 10.39 -16.89
CA PRO A 290 -7.91 9.00 -16.76
C PRO A 290 -6.92 8.05 -16.09
N ARG A 291 -5.65 8.46 -15.94
CA ARG A 291 -4.60 7.71 -15.24
C ARG A 291 -4.32 8.22 -13.83
N VAL A 292 -5.11 9.18 -13.33
CA VAL A 292 -5.00 9.71 -11.96
C VAL A 292 -6.05 9.06 -11.06
N ILE A 293 -5.63 8.68 -9.87
CA ILE A 293 -6.51 8.15 -8.82
C ILE A 293 -6.29 8.97 -7.56
N VAL A 294 -7.35 9.57 -7.02
CA VAL A 294 -7.30 10.23 -5.72
C VAL A 294 -7.76 9.26 -4.64
N GLU A 295 -6.95 9.06 -3.61
CA GLU A 295 -7.29 8.29 -2.43
C GLU A 295 -7.31 9.20 -1.21
N ILE A 296 -8.47 9.31 -0.58
CA ILE A 296 -8.71 10.14 0.59
C ILE A 296 -8.69 9.22 1.82
N SER A 297 -7.71 9.43 2.68
CA SER A 297 -7.71 8.90 4.04
C SER A 297 -8.60 9.80 4.90
N ASP A 298 -9.85 9.40 5.08
CA ASP A 298 -10.83 10.17 5.84
C ASP A 298 -10.77 9.80 7.32
N TYR A 299 -10.13 10.68 8.10
CA TYR A 299 -9.94 10.51 9.53
C TYR A 299 -11.14 10.95 10.39
N GLY A 300 -12.25 11.39 9.77
CA GLY A 300 -13.49 11.73 10.48
C GLY A 300 -13.27 12.78 11.59
N ASP A 301 -13.65 12.42 12.81
CA ASP A 301 -13.57 13.34 13.97
C ASP A 301 -12.14 13.66 14.41
N HIS A 302 -11.15 12.86 13.98
CA HIS A 302 -9.74 13.16 14.22
C HIS A 302 -9.21 14.31 13.35
N VAL A 303 -9.93 14.71 12.31
CA VAL A 303 -9.60 15.92 11.56
C VAL A 303 -9.86 17.14 12.46
N PRO A 304 -8.87 18.05 12.65
CA PRO A 304 -9.06 19.27 13.42
C PRO A 304 -10.28 20.05 12.96
N GLU A 305 -11.08 20.53 13.92
CA GLU A 305 -12.39 21.12 13.67
C GLU A 305 -12.39 22.24 12.60
N PRO A 306 -11.43 23.19 12.58
CA PRO A 306 -11.35 24.21 11.53
C PRO A 306 -11.11 23.67 10.10
N LEU A 307 -10.54 22.47 9.98
CA LEU A 307 -10.19 21.84 8.70
C LEU A 307 -11.24 20.84 8.23
N ARG A 308 -12.12 20.37 9.12
CA ARG A 308 -13.13 19.36 8.81
C ARG A 308 -14.04 19.74 7.63
N PRO A 309 -14.51 21.01 7.49
CA PRO A 309 -15.27 21.41 6.30
C PRO A 309 -14.51 21.29 4.99
N ASN A 310 -13.17 21.33 5.01
CA ASN A 310 -12.35 21.21 3.79
C ASN A 310 -12.45 19.83 3.16
N VAL A 311 -12.58 18.78 3.98
CA VAL A 311 -12.71 17.40 3.48
C VAL A 311 -13.96 17.27 2.59
N SER A 312 -15.09 17.79 3.07
CA SER A 312 -16.34 17.81 2.30
C SER A 312 -16.23 18.65 1.04
N ARG A 313 -15.66 19.87 1.13
CA ARG A 313 -15.46 20.75 -0.03
C ARG A 313 -14.52 20.15 -1.08
N PHE A 314 -13.46 19.47 -0.64
CA PHE A 314 -12.54 18.79 -1.54
C PHE A 314 -13.27 17.68 -2.30
N ILE A 315 -14.05 16.84 -1.60
CA ILE A 315 -14.87 15.79 -2.22
C ILE A 315 -15.87 16.38 -3.22
N GLU A 316 -16.56 17.46 -2.86
CA GLU A 316 -17.49 18.16 -3.76
C GLU A 316 -16.78 18.63 -5.04
N HIS A 317 -15.57 19.18 -4.93
CA HIS A 317 -14.77 19.52 -6.11
C HIS A 317 -14.41 18.30 -6.95
N LEU A 318 -14.07 17.16 -6.33
CA LEU A 318 -13.79 15.92 -7.07
C LEU A 318 -15.02 15.45 -7.86
N GLU A 319 -16.20 15.48 -7.24
CA GLU A 319 -17.47 15.08 -7.85
C GLU A 319 -17.85 16.02 -9.00
N ASN A 320 -17.77 17.33 -8.77
CA ASN A 320 -18.08 18.35 -9.79
C ASN A 320 -17.17 18.27 -11.02
N HIS A 321 -15.92 17.83 -10.84
CA HIS A 321 -14.96 17.63 -11.95
C HIS A 321 -14.93 16.18 -12.47
N ARG A 322 -15.80 15.29 -11.97
CA ARG A 322 -15.86 13.86 -12.34
C ARG A 322 -14.51 13.15 -12.17
N ILE A 323 -13.77 13.51 -11.12
CA ILE A 323 -12.48 12.93 -10.80
C ILE A 323 -12.69 11.56 -10.16
N GLN A 324 -11.92 10.56 -10.59
CA GLN A 324 -11.95 9.24 -9.97
C GLN A 324 -11.31 9.30 -8.59
N TYR A 325 -12.10 9.00 -7.55
CA TYR A 325 -11.60 9.02 -6.19
C TYR A 325 -12.10 7.84 -5.35
N ARG A 326 -11.39 7.57 -4.27
CA ARG A 326 -11.79 6.65 -3.21
C ARG A 326 -11.68 7.33 -1.87
N ARG A 327 -12.70 7.11 -1.04
CA ARG A 327 -12.73 7.56 0.34
C ARG A 327 -12.60 6.37 1.27
N ILE A 328 -11.61 6.38 2.16
CA ILE A 328 -11.34 5.31 3.12
C ILE A 328 -11.64 5.83 4.52
N ARG A 329 -12.70 5.31 5.14
CA ARG A 329 -13.15 5.67 6.50
C ARG A 329 -12.76 4.65 7.55
N THR A 330 -12.62 3.39 7.16
CA THR A 330 -12.21 2.29 8.05
C THR A 330 -10.69 2.23 8.10
N LEU A 331 -10.07 3.23 8.72
CA LEU A 331 -8.63 3.34 8.85
C LEU A 331 -8.20 2.77 10.20
N GLN A 332 -7.35 1.74 10.16
CA GLN A 332 -6.62 1.23 11.31
C GLN A 332 -5.15 1.18 10.92
N TRP A 333 -4.30 1.76 11.75
CA TRP A 333 -2.86 1.75 11.52
C TRP A 333 -2.21 0.65 12.32
N PHE A 334 -1.04 0.23 11.86
CA PHE A 334 -0.16 -0.62 12.64
C PHE A 334 0.73 0.27 13.50
N ASP A 335 0.93 -0.16 14.74
CA ASP A 335 1.91 0.48 15.61
C ASP A 335 3.30 -0.08 15.31
N PHE A 336 4.07 0.70 14.55
CA PHE A 336 5.46 0.39 14.19
C PHE A 336 6.43 0.56 15.36
N GLY A 337 6.00 1.12 16.50
CA GLY A 337 6.79 1.36 17.70
C GLY A 337 7.77 2.55 17.59
N GLY A 338 8.66 2.65 18.57
CA GLY A 338 9.78 3.59 18.60
C GLY A 338 10.91 3.23 17.61
N PHE A 339 12.06 3.90 17.71
CA PHE A 339 13.20 3.77 16.78
C PHE A 339 14.41 3.07 17.39
N GLU A 340 14.27 2.53 18.60
CA GLU A 340 15.31 1.77 19.29
C GLU A 340 15.61 0.49 18.50
N ASP A 341 16.86 0.04 18.52
CA ASP A 341 17.19 -1.28 17.99
C ASP A 341 16.48 -2.35 18.84
N ARG A 342 15.74 -3.25 18.20
CA ARG A 342 15.04 -4.36 18.87
C ARG A 342 15.96 -5.55 19.17
N GLY A 343 17.20 -5.55 18.68
CA GLY A 343 18.12 -6.68 18.81
C GLY A 343 17.69 -7.89 17.98
N TYR A 344 16.92 -7.67 16.91
CA TYR A 344 16.44 -8.74 16.04
C TYR A 344 17.58 -9.46 15.32
N THR A 345 17.47 -10.79 15.26
CA THR A 345 18.24 -11.63 14.37
C THR A 345 17.90 -11.33 12.90
N VAL A 346 18.78 -11.72 11.96
CA VAL A 346 18.55 -11.48 10.53
C VAL A 346 17.23 -12.13 10.06
N GLU A 347 16.90 -13.31 10.56
CA GLU A 347 15.66 -14.03 10.25
C GLU A 347 14.42 -13.27 10.75
N GLU A 348 14.49 -12.63 11.93
CA GLU A 348 13.42 -11.79 12.45
C GLU A 348 13.25 -10.51 11.63
N ILE A 349 14.34 -9.87 11.21
CA ILE A 349 14.29 -8.70 10.31
C ILE A 349 13.65 -9.09 8.98
N ARG A 350 14.05 -10.23 8.40
CA ARG A 350 13.41 -10.79 7.19
C ARG A 350 11.93 -11.03 7.42
N ARG A 351 11.51 -11.53 8.58
CA ARG A 351 10.09 -11.71 8.92
C ARG A 351 9.34 -10.38 9.00
N VAL A 352 9.91 -9.37 9.67
CA VAL A 352 9.32 -8.02 9.76
C VAL A 352 9.15 -7.43 8.36
N TYR A 353 10.19 -7.51 7.51
CA TYR A 353 10.14 -7.04 6.14
C TYR A 353 9.11 -7.82 5.31
N ARG A 354 9.16 -9.15 5.34
CA ARG A 354 8.26 -10.04 4.58
C ARG A 354 6.79 -9.80 4.93
N THR A 355 6.47 -9.62 6.19
CA THR A 355 5.08 -9.43 6.63
C THR A 355 4.58 -7.97 6.47
N CYS A 356 5.45 -7.02 6.12
CA CYS A 356 5.11 -5.61 6.01
C CYS A 356 4.27 -5.29 4.76
N CYS A 357 3.16 -4.57 4.95
CA CYS A 357 2.29 -4.08 3.88
C CYS A 357 2.53 -2.61 3.47
N PHE A 358 3.58 -1.97 4.00
CA PHE A 358 3.94 -0.56 3.73
C PHE A 358 5.22 -0.41 2.91
N LEU A 359 5.63 -1.47 2.19
CA LEU A 359 6.73 -1.38 1.23
C LEU A 359 6.25 -0.60 0.00
N SER A 360 6.92 0.51 -0.30
CA SER A 360 6.43 1.50 -1.27
C SER A 360 7.49 1.99 -2.25
N HIS A 361 8.78 1.73 -2.01
CA HIS A 361 9.90 2.24 -2.82
C HIS A 361 9.84 3.78 -2.90
N ASP A 362 10.11 4.47 -1.81
CA ASP A 362 9.91 5.91 -1.70
C ASP A 362 11.16 6.69 -2.12
N LEU A 363 11.01 7.52 -3.14
CA LEU A 363 12.02 8.46 -3.59
C LEU A 363 11.92 9.74 -2.77
N PHE A 364 13.01 10.11 -2.11
CA PHE A 364 13.13 11.34 -1.34
C PHE A 364 14.53 11.93 -1.47
N ASP A 365 14.60 13.17 -1.96
CA ASP A 365 15.83 13.96 -2.09
C ASP A 365 17.01 13.18 -2.72
N GLY A 366 16.79 12.58 -3.89
CA GLY A 366 17.84 11.83 -4.62
C GLY A 366 18.14 10.44 -4.09
N ARG A 367 17.37 9.92 -3.12
CA ARG A 367 17.55 8.57 -2.58
C ARG A 367 16.26 7.76 -2.61
N LEU A 368 16.34 6.51 -3.06
CA LEU A 368 15.22 5.58 -3.11
C LEU A 368 15.28 4.61 -1.91
N TYR A 369 14.27 4.65 -1.05
CA TYR A 369 14.16 3.88 0.20
C TYR A 369 13.06 2.82 0.11
N LYS A 370 13.08 1.78 0.95
CA LYS A 370 12.02 0.76 0.94
C LYS A 370 10.68 1.23 1.51
N CYS A 371 10.70 2.23 2.39
CA CYS A 371 9.50 2.86 2.94
C CYS A 371 9.77 4.28 3.47
N SER A 372 8.71 5.07 3.61
CA SER A 372 8.76 6.45 4.06
C SER A 372 9.32 6.57 5.48
N ARG A 373 8.99 5.63 6.37
CA ARG A 373 9.52 5.60 7.74
C ARG A 373 11.04 5.50 7.76
N SER A 374 11.62 4.69 6.87
CA SER A 374 13.08 4.61 6.73
C SER A 374 13.66 5.91 6.15
N ALA A 375 13.07 6.45 5.07
CA ALA A 375 13.53 7.69 4.45
C ALA A 375 13.55 8.87 5.44
N TYR A 376 12.40 9.14 6.03
CA TYR A 376 12.20 10.22 6.98
C TYR A 376 12.94 10.00 8.30
N GLY A 377 12.98 8.76 8.80
CA GLY A 377 13.67 8.40 10.03
C GLY A 377 15.18 8.59 9.93
N THR A 378 15.78 8.24 8.78
CA THR A 378 17.21 8.49 8.52
C THR A 378 17.50 9.98 8.41
N VAL A 379 16.67 10.76 7.70
CA VAL A 379 16.89 12.20 7.50
C VAL A 379 16.89 12.99 8.82
N ILE A 380 16.10 12.56 9.80
CA ILE A 380 16.00 13.25 11.11
C ILE A 380 16.86 12.62 12.21
N GLY A 381 17.69 11.64 11.84
CA GLY A 381 18.63 10.99 12.75
C GLY A 381 17.97 10.06 13.78
N LYS A 382 16.71 9.63 13.56
CA LYS A 382 16.05 8.64 14.43
C LYS A 382 16.39 7.20 14.05
N VAL A 383 16.61 6.94 12.76
CA VAL A 383 17.12 5.66 12.26
C VAL A 383 18.58 5.85 11.86
N PRO A 384 19.51 4.95 12.24
CA PRO A 384 20.88 4.99 11.76
C PRO A 384 20.94 5.03 10.22
N ASN A 385 21.97 5.69 9.68
CA ASN A 385 22.19 5.69 8.24
C ASN A 385 22.76 4.33 7.82
N TYR A 386 21.95 3.52 7.14
CA TYR A 386 22.34 2.25 6.54
C TYR A 386 22.46 2.40 5.02
N PRO A 387 23.67 2.56 4.45
CA PRO A 387 23.85 2.78 3.00
C PRO A 387 23.31 1.62 2.13
N GLY A 388 23.25 0.41 2.67
CA GLY A 388 22.68 -0.75 1.99
C GLY A 388 21.17 -0.68 1.78
N ASP A 389 20.45 0.14 2.57
CA ASP A 389 18.99 0.20 2.59
C ASP A 389 18.38 1.12 1.53
N TYR A 390 19.21 1.91 0.82
CA TYR A 390 18.76 2.82 -0.21
C TYR A 390 19.65 2.82 -1.45
N VAL A 391 19.14 3.47 -2.50
CA VAL A 391 19.89 3.77 -3.71
C VAL A 391 20.02 5.29 -3.83
N ASP A 392 21.25 5.81 -3.75
CA ASP A 392 21.54 7.21 -4.05
C ASP A 392 21.61 7.39 -5.58
N ILE A 393 20.48 7.78 -6.16
CA ILE A 393 20.29 7.77 -7.62
C ILE A 393 21.11 8.85 -8.33
N ARG A 394 21.51 9.91 -7.61
CA ARG A 394 22.28 11.03 -8.15
C ARG A 394 23.75 10.65 -8.33
N SER A 395 24.27 9.80 -7.43
CA SER A 395 25.66 9.35 -7.42
C SER A 395 26.07 8.35 -8.52
N LEU A 396 25.09 7.75 -9.22
CA LEU A 396 25.34 6.62 -10.14
C LEU A 396 25.11 7.02 -11.59
N ASP A 397 25.91 6.47 -12.52
CA ASP A 397 25.58 6.51 -13.95
C ASP A 397 24.37 5.60 -14.27
N ARG A 398 23.87 5.64 -15.51
CA ARG A 398 22.66 4.89 -15.91
C ARG A 398 22.80 3.37 -15.75
N GLN A 399 23.95 2.80 -16.13
CA GLN A 399 24.17 1.35 -16.11
C GLN A 399 24.33 0.86 -14.67
N SER A 400 25.16 1.55 -13.89
CA SER A 400 25.35 1.27 -12.46
C SER A 400 24.05 1.43 -11.68
N LEU A 401 23.27 2.47 -11.99
CA LEU A 401 21.96 2.69 -11.39
C LEU A 401 20.98 1.55 -11.70
N ARG A 402 20.94 1.07 -12.94
CA ARG A 402 20.06 -0.05 -13.32
C ARG A 402 20.40 -1.31 -12.53
N MET A 403 21.67 -1.68 -12.43
CA MET A 403 22.11 -2.84 -11.66
C MET A 403 21.75 -2.70 -10.18
N ARG A 404 22.01 -1.52 -9.60
CA ARG A 404 21.69 -1.25 -8.19
C ARG A 404 20.19 -1.26 -7.93
N LEU A 405 19.36 -0.80 -8.87
CA LEU A 405 17.90 -0.87 -8.75
C LEU A 405 17.38 -2.32 -8.82
N ILE A 406 17.96 -3.17 -9.67
CA ILE A 406 17.61 -4.61 -9.71
C ILE A 406 17.90 -5.26 -8.36
N GLU A 407 19.10 -5.05 -7.83
CA GLU A 407 19.50 -5.54 -6.51
C GLU A 407 18.56 -5.01 -5.42
N PHE A 408 18.33 -3.70 -5.40
CA PHE A 408 17.45 -3.04 -4.44
C PHE A 408 16.03 -3.61 -4.47
N LEU A 409 15.44 -3.79 -5.65
CA LEU A 409 14.10 -4.38 -5.79
C LEU A 409 14.05 -5.81 -5.26
N SER A 410 15.15 -6.57 -5.40
CA SER A 410 15.26 -7.96 -4.94
C SER A 410 15.54 -8.13 -3.44
N LEU A 411 15.80 -7.05 -2.70
CA LEU A 411 16.09 -7.14 -1.26
C LEU A 411 14.99 -7.85 -0.49
N GLU A 412 15.39 -8.83 0.34
CA GLU A 412 14.52 -9.60 1.22
C GLU A 412 14.38 -9.01 2.63
N TYR A 413 15.21 -8.02 2.96
CA TYR A 413 15.15 -7.22 4.17
C TYR A 413 15.95 -5.92 4.02
N VAL A 414 15.76 -5.00 4.96
CA VAL A 414 16.57 -3.79 5.14
C VAL A 414 16.85 -3.59 6.62
N GLU A 415 17.98 -2.98 6.94
CA GLU A 415 18.47 -2.81 8.30
C GLU A 415 17.60 -1.88 9.14
N ALA A 416 16.95 -0.90 8.49
CA ALA A 416 15.94 -0.05 9.09
C ALA A 416 14.77 -0.84 9.72
N CYS A 417 14.50 -2.07 9.27
CA CYS A 417 13.46 -2.93 9.88
C CYS A 417 13.82 -3.38 11.30
N ARG A 418 15.08 -3.29 11.76
CA ARG A 418 15.46 -3.50 13.17
C ARG A 418 14.82 -2.51 14.13
N HIS A 419 14.36 -1.38 13.60
CA HIS A 419 13.78 -0.26 14.35
C HIS A 419 12.26 -0.18 14.16
N CYS A 420 11.62 -1.30 13.84
CA CYS A 420 10.21 -1.37 13.47
C CYS A 420 9.55 -2.65 13.97
N ASN A 421 8.36 -2.54 14.55
CA ASN A 421 7.57 -3.70 14.97
C ASN A 421 6.90 -4.45 13.79
N GLY A 422 6.98 -3.88 12.57
CA GLY A 422 6.31 -4.40 11.38
C GLY A 422 4.79 -4.24 11.39
N ALA A 423 4.12 -4.84 10.42
CA ALA A 423 2.66 -4.80 10.29
C ALA A 423 1.99 -6.00 10.98
N SER A 424 2.28 -6.20 12.28
CA SER A 424 1.66 -7.24 13.09
C SER A 424 0.36 -6.74 13.72
N ALA A 425 -0.74 -7.44 13.51
CA ALA A 425 -2.04 -7.00 14.05
C ALA A 425 -2.24 -7.21 15.55
N ALA A 426 -1.24 -7.72 16.27
CA ALA A 426 -1.22 -7.58 17.73
C ALA A 426 -0.93 -6.13 18.15
N LEU A 427 -0.39 -5.30 17.24
CA LEU A 427 0.04 -3.93 17.47
C LEU A 427 -0.67 -3.03 16.48
N THR A 428 -1.90 -2.63 16.81
CA THR A 428 -2.68 -1.68 16.00
C THR A 428 -2.98 -0.44 16.80
N MET A 429 -3.10 0.69 16.10
CA MET A 429 -3.44 1.97 16.69
C MET A 429 -4.50 2.69 15.87
N GLU A 430 -5.15 3.65 16.51
CA GLU A 430 -6.16 4.48 15.88
C GLU A 430 -5.51 5.41 14.85
N ALA A 431 -6.05 5.42 13.63
CA ALA A 431 -5.53 6.24 12.55
C ALA A 431 -5.95 7.70 12.73
N GLY A 432 -4.99 8.61 12.54
CA GLY A 432 -5.28 10.04 12.50
C GLY A 432 -5.36 10.72 13.87
N ARG A 433 -5.20 10.02 14.99
CA ARG A 433 -5.20 10.63 16.33
C ARG A 433 -4.20 11.79 16.43
N GLN A 434 -4.66 12.98 16.78
CA GLN A 434 -3.82 14.19 16.78
C GLN A 434 -2.99 14.33 18.06
N ILE A 435 -1.74 14.78 17.92
CA ILE A 435 -0.88 15.15 19.05
C ILE A 435 -0.38 16.60 18.94
N VAL A 436 0.00 17.17 20.08
CA VAL A 436 0.67 18.47 20.15
C VAL A 436 2.19 18.24 20.16
N VAL A 437 2.89 18.73 19.15
CA VAL A 437 4.37 18.71 19.16
C VAL A 437 4.85 19.86 20.05
N VAL A 438 5.40 19.55 21.22
CA VAL A 438 6.08 20.53 22.06
C VAL A 438 7.40 20.91 21.38
N LYS A 439 7.67 22.21 21.19
CA LYS A 439 8.93 22.69 20.59
C LYS A 439 10.13 22.05 21.30
N ARG A 440 11.13 21.59 20.54
CA ARG A 440 12.43 21.17 21.10
C ARG A 440 13.02 22.36 21.87
N GLY A 441 13.03 22.27 23.20
CA GLY A 441 13.84 23.15 24.02
C GLY A 441 15.29 23.01 23.56
N HIS A 442 15.93 24.11 23.21
CA HIS A 442 17.37 24.14 23.03
C HIS A 442 18.00 23.61 24.32
N LEU A 443 18.59 22.43 24.27
CA LEU A 443 19.59 22.01 25.25
C LEU A 443 20.76 22.98 25.10
N ARG A 444 20.72 24.08 25.87
CA ARG A 444 21.92 24.81 26.18
C ARG A 444 22.81 23.85 26.97
N ARG A 445 23.94 23.47 26.37
CA ARG A 445 25.09 22.98 27.13
C ARG A 445 25.60 24.17 27.93
N ASP A 446 25.05 24.39 29.12
CA ASP A 446 25.68 25.27 30.09
C ASP A 446 26.80 24.46 30.75
N GLY A 447 27.97 24.51 30.13
CA GLY A 447 29.22 24.18 30.79
C GLY A 447 29.67 25.40 31.61
N SER A 448 29.46 25.34 32.92
CA SER A 448 30.26 26.10 33.90
C SER A 448 29.90 25.68 35.32
N GLY A 449 30.90 25.27 36.09
CA GLY A 449 30.87 25.36 37.55
C GLY A 449 31.04 24.04 38.29
N LEU A 450 32.31 23.62 38.48
CA LEU A 450 32.69 23.01 39.75
C LEU A 450 32.28 23.96 40.88
N GLU A 451 31.67 23.45 41.94
CA GLU A 451 32.13 23.75 43.30
C GLU A 451 31.59 22.68 44.27
N ALA A 452 32.53 22.10 45.00
CA ALA A 452 32.30 21.24 46.13
C ALA A 452 31.86 22.08 47.34
N ALA A 453 30.91 21.59 48.12
CA ALA A 453 30.79 21.95 49.52
C ALA A 453 30.13 20.81 50.31
N ALA A 454 30.95 20.18 51.14
CA ALA A 454 30.52 19.39 52.29
C ALA A 454 29.85 20.29 53.34
N GLY A 455 28.93 19.74 54.14
CA GLY A 455 28.48 20.42 55.35
C GLY A 455 27.21 19.86 56.00
N VAL A 456 27.45 19.00 57.00
CA VAL A 456 26.56 18.50 58.09
C VAL A 456 25.59 17.37 57.75
#